data_AF-A0A2G6WNV7-F1
#
_entry.id   AF-A0A2G6WNV7-F1
#
_cell.length_a   1.000
_cell.length_b   1.000
_cell.length_c   1.000
_cell.angle_alpha   90.00
_cell.angle_beta   90.00
_cell.angle_gamma   90.00
#
_symmetry.space_group_name_H-M   'P 1'
#
loop_
_entity.id
_entity.type
_entity.pdbx_description
1 polymer ?
#
loop_
_entity_poly.entity_id
_entity_poly.type
_entity_poly.pdbx_seq_one_letter_code
_entity_poly.pdbx_strand_id
1 'polypeptide(L)'
;MLLFFDIAGNISPAHFGTVISTLIAIRTLFAPMGASCLYSNLHYHLKIKHINNLAVTMDRLNLYVAERRASIYGSVNQQASLLALHDIYAIMVAFTVVLLVLIIVFPFHGTQKRIIFNWQDPFHSKEAAQSITI
;
A
#
# COMPACT_ATOMS: atom_id res chain seq x y z
N MET A 1 7.07 -10.38 -5.99
CA MET A 1 8.14 -10.35 -4.96
C MET A 1 9.34 -11.24 -5.35
N LEU A 2 9.12 -12.37 -6.03
CA LEU A 2 10.20 -13.25 -6.52
C LEU A 2 11.07 -12.64 -7.63
N LEU A 3 10.47 -11.95 -8.62
CA LEU A 3 11.20 -11.27 -9.71
C LEU A 3 12.25 -10.24 -9.26
N PHE A 4 12.03 -9.58 -8.12
CA PHE A 4 12.94 -8.54 -7.62
C PHE A 4 14.20 -9.13 -6.97
N PHE A 5 14.11 -10.33 -6.39
CA PHE A 5 15.28 -11.04 -5.87
C PHE A 5 16.10 -11.68 -6.98
N ASP A 6 15.47 -12.12 -8.08
CA ASP A 6 16.17 -12.70 -9.23
C ASP A 6 17.05 -11.68 -9.96
N ILE A 7 16.58 -10.43 -10.10
CA ILE A 7 17.38 -9.37 -10.71
C ILE A 7 18.59 -9.03 -9.82
N ALA A 8 18.42 -8.99 -8.50
CA ALA A 8 19.49 -8.74 -7.54
C ALA A 8 20.58 -9.82 -7.51
N GLY A 9 20.26 -11.06 -7.91
CA GLY A 9 21.20 -12.18 -7.96
C GLY A 9 22.16 -12.17 -9.16
N ASN A 10 21.89 -11.37 -10.20
CA ASN A 10 22.66 -11.34 -11.45
C ASN A 10 23.49 -10.05 -11.61
N ILE A 11 23.78 -9.34 -10.51
CA ILE A 11 24.39 -8.00 -10.54
C ILE A 11 25.85 -8.12 -10.10
N SER A 12 26.76 -7.47 -10.83
CA SER A 12 28.15 -7.32 -10.43
C SER A 12 28.23 -6.72 -9.01
N PRO A 13 29.09 -7.26 -8.12
CA PRO A 13 29.18 -6.84 -6.72
C PRO A 13 29.42 -5.33 -6.55
N ALA A 14 30.03 -4.67 -7.54
CA ALA A 14 30.24 -3.22 -7.54
C ALA A 14 28.95 -2.37 -7.55
N HIS A 15 27.81 -2.92 -8.02
CA HIS A 15 26.54 -2.19 -8.13
C HIS A 15 25.45 -2.73 -7.20
N PHE A 16 25.78 -3.75 -6.40
CA PHE A 16 24.83 -4.46 -5.55
C PHE A 16 24.17 -3.53 -4.51
N GLY A 17 24.96 -2.67 -3.87
CA GLY A 17 24.47 -1.70 -2.87
C GLY A 17 23.46 -0.71 -3.45
N THR A 18 23.75 -0.12 -4.62
CA THR A 18 22.88 0.83 -5.30
C THR A 18 21.58 0.19 -5.78
N VAL A 19 21.62 -1.07 -6.22
CA VAL A 19 20.41 -1.77 -6.68
C VAL A 19 19.53 -2.16 -5.48
N ILE A 20 20.10 -2.62 -4.37
CA ILE A 20 19.33 -2.90 -3.16
C ILE A 20 18.70 -1.63 -2.58
N SER A 21 19.46 -0.53 -2.49
CA SER A 21 18.94 0.72 -1.92
C SER A 21 17.81 1.32 -2.76
N THR A 22 17.92 1.27 -4.09
CA THR A 22 16.85 1.69 -5.00
C THR A 22 15.63 0.78 -4.94
N LEU A 23 15.81 -0.53 -4.84
CA LEU A 23 14.70 -1.49 -4.66
C LEU A 23 13.94 -1.25 -3.35
N ILE A 24 14.68 -1.01 -2.26
CA ILE A 24 14.07 -0.67 -0.98
C ILE A 24 13.31 0.64 -1.12
N ALA A 25 13.93 1.69 -1.69
CA ALA A 25 13.29 3.00 -1.89
C ALA A 25 12.00 2.91 -2.73
N ILE A 26 11.98 2.14 -3.81
CA ILE A 26 10.78 1.91 -4.63
C ILE A 26 9.68 1.25 -3.78
N ARG A 27 10.03 0.25 -2.98
CA ARG A 27 9.07 -0.49 -2.15
C ARG A 27 8.55 0.33 -0.96
N THR A 28 9.40 1.10 -0.30
CA THR A 28 9.05 1.81 0.95
C THR A 28 8.64 3.25 0.76
N LEU A 29 8.95 3.88 -0.38
CA LEU A 29 8.58 5.27 -0.64
C LEU A 29 7.52 5.35 -1.74
N PHE A 30 7.80 4.81 -2.93
CA PHE A 30 6.92 4.98 -4.09
C PHE A 30 5.61 4.21 -3.96
N ALA A 31 5.65 2.96 -3.49
CA ALA A 31 4.44 2.18 -3.28
C ALA A 31 3.47 2.80 -2.24
N PRO A 32 3.92 3.20 -1.03
CA PRO A 32 3.00 3.84 -0.08
C PRO A 32 2.59 5.25 -0.48
N MET A 33 3.42 6.02 -1.21
CA MET A 33 3.00 7.33 -1.74
C MET A 33 1.92 7.20 -2.82
N GLY A 34 2.06 6.22 -3.73
CA GLY A 34 1.01 5.94 -4.72
C GLY A 34 -0.29 5.46 -4.05
N ALA A 35 -0.16 4.56 -3.08
CA ALA A 35 -1.30 4.05 -2.33
C ALA A 35 -2.00 5.13 -1.49
N SER A 36 -1.25 6.06 -0.88
CA SER A 36 -1.83 7.13 -0.06
C SER A 36 -2.60 8.15 -0.91
N CYS A 37 -2.12 8.46 -2.11
CA CYS A 37 -2.85 9.29 -3.08
C CYS A 37 -4.17 8.64 -3.52
N LEU A 38 -4.13 7.35 -3.87
CA LEU A 38 -5.32 6.59 -4.26
C LEU A 38 -6.33 6.49 -3.10
N TYR A 39 -5.83 6.19 -1.90
CA TYR A 39 -6.63 6.12 -0.68
C TYR A 39 -7.31 7.45 -0.37
N SER A 40 -6.55 8.56 -0.41
CA SER A 40 -7.08 9.89 -0.13
C SER A 40 -8.18 10.29 -1.11
N ASN A 41 -7.97 10.02 -2.40
CA ASN A 41 -8.96 10.31 -3.43
C ASN A 41 -10.24 9.47 -3.26
N LEU A 42 -10.09 8.17 -3.00
CA LEU A 42 -11.22 7.26 -2.76
C LEU A 42 -12.01 7.66 -1.50
N HIS A 43 -11.30 8.00 -0.42
CA HIS A 43 -11.91 8.48 0.82
C HIS A 43 -12.69 9.77 0.62
N TYR A 44 -12.15 10.72 -0.14
CA TYR A 44 -12.84 11.96 -0.44
C TYR A 44 -14.18 11.73 -1.16
N HIS A 45 -14.18 10.90 -2.21
CA HIS A 45 -15.40 10.61 -2.97
C HIS A 45 -16.44 9.83 -2.17
N LEU A 46 -16.03 8.81 -1.42
CA LEU A 46 -16.93 8.03 -0.57
C LEU A 46 -17.52 8.88 0.55
N LYS A 47 -16.70 9.73 1.18
CA LYS A 47 -17.16 10.64 2.23
C LYS A 47 -18.21 11.62 1.70
N ILE A 48 -18.02 12.22 0.53
CA ILE A 48 -19.01 13.11 -0.08
C ILE A 48 -20.33 12.38 -0.35
N LYS A 49 -20.26 11.17 -0.91
CA LYS A 49 -21.45 10.34 -1.17
C LYS A 49 -22.24 10.07 0.12
N HIS A 50 -21.53 9.72 1.19
CA HIS A 50 -22.14 9.45 2.49
C HIS A 50 -22.68 10.70 3.18
N ILE A 51 -22.00 11.85 3.07
CA ILE A 51 -22.52 13.15 3.54
C ILE A 51 -23.84 13.49 2.83
N ASN A 52 -23.90 13.36 1.51
CA ASN A 52 -25.11 13.66 0.74
C ASN A 52 -26.25 12.72 1.12
N ASN A 53 -25.97 11.42 1.25
CA ASN A 53 -26.99 10.44 1.65
C ASN A 53 -27.50 10.68 3.08
N LEU A 54 -26.62 10.98 4.03
CA LEU A 54 -27.02 11.33 5.39
C LEU A 54 -27.83 12.62 5.42
N ALA A 55 -27.39 13.67 4.71
CA ALA A 55 -28.10 14.95 4.65
C ALA A 55 -29.53 14.77 4.13
N VAL A 56 -29.71 14.04 3.01
CA VAL A 56 -31.04 13.74 2.46
C VAL A 56 -31.89 12.95 3.44
N THR A 57 -31.30 12.02 4.18
CA THR A 57 -32.04 11.20 5.17
C THR A 57 -32.46 12.05 6.38
N MET A 58 -31.62 12.98 6.82
CA MET A 58 -31.92 13.89 7.92
C MET A 58 -32.98 14.94 7.56
N ASP A 59 -32.92 15.49 6.35
CA ASP A 59 -33.92 16.44 5.83
C ASP A 59 -35.31 15.79 5.72
N ARG A 60 -35.37 14.49 5.40
CA ARG A 60 -36.63 13.74 5.34
C ARG A 60 -37.23 13.41 6.71
N LEU A 61 -36.39 13.24 7.73
CA LEU A 61 -36.82 12.72 9.03
C LEU A 61 -37.22 13.79 10.03
N ASN A 62 -36.92 15.09 9.81
CA ASN A 62 -37.10 16.05 10.89
C ASN A 62 -37.30 17.52 10.47
N LEU A 63 -38.47 18.09 10.81
CA LEU A 63 -38.74 19.53 10.74
C LEU A 63 -37.95 20.32 11.81
N TYR A 64 -37.52 19.68 12.92
CA TYR A 64 -36.77 20.30 14.02
C TYR A 64 -35.24 20.31 13.83
N VAL A 65 -34.72 19.63 12.80
CA VAL A 65 -33.27 19.60 12.49
C VAL A 65 -32.77 20.93 11.95
N ALA A 66 -33.65 21.75 11.37
CA ALA A 66 -33.34 23.08 10.90
C ALA A 66 -32.86 24.03 12.03
N GLU A 67 -33.35 23.86 13.27
CA GLU A 67 -32.96 24.68 14.42
C GLU A 67 -31.59 24.28 15.03
N ARG A 68 -31.17 23.01 14.91
CA ARG A 68 -29.91 22.49 15.49
C ARG A 68 -28.77 22.36 14.47
N ARG A 69 -28.85 23.07 13.35
CA ARG A 69 -27.91 23.03 12.21
C ARG A 69 -26.44 22.84 12.62
N ALA A 70 -25.90 23.66 13.53
CA ALA A 70 -24.48 23.63 13.89
C ALA A 70 -23.98 22.31 14.51
N SER A 71 -24.77 21.67 15.37
CA SER A 71 -24.39 20.40 16.03
C SER A 71 -24.47 19.21 15.08
N ILE A 72 -25.37 19.28 14.11
CA ILE A 72 -25.70 18.16 13.23
C ILE A 72 -24.64 18.00 12.13
N TYR A 73 -24.15 19.10 11.54
CA TYR A 73 -23.09 19.04 10.53
C TYR A 73 -21.82 18.33 11.03
N GLY A 74 -21.42 18.59 12.28
CA GLY A 74 -20.29 17.92 12.90
C GLY A 74 -20.49 16.40 13.01
N SER A 75 -21.66 15.98 13.49
CA SER A 75 -22.01 14.56 13.64
C SER A 75 -22.16 13.82 12.31
N VAL A 76 -22.75 14.46 11.29
CA VAL A 76 -22.90 13.92 9.93
C VAL A 76 -21.55 13.73 9.27
N ASN A 77 -20.66 14.72 9.39
CA ASN A 77 -19.32 14.63 8.83
C ASN A 77 -18.49 13.51 9.49
N GLN A 78 -18.64 13.31 10.81
CA GLN A 78 -18.00 12.19 11.51
C GLN A 78 -18.56 10.83 11.05
N GLN A 79 -19.88 10.68 11.01
CA GLN A 79 -20.52 9.43 10.58
C GLN A 79 -20.19 9.09 9.12
N ALA A 80 -20.24 10.07 8.22
CA ALA A 80 -19.90 9.86 6.82
C ALA A 80 -18.43 9.50 6.62
N SER A 81 -17.52 10.07 7.42
CA SER A 81 -16.10 9.69 7.39
C SER A 81 -15.91 8.26 7.89
N LEU A 82 -16.62 7.84 8.94
CA LEU A 82 -16.52 6.49 9.47
C LEU A 82 -17.07 5.45 8.49
N LEU A 83 -18.16 5.78 7.80
CA LEU A 83 -18.75 4.94 6.76
C LEU A 83 -17.83 4.84 5.53
N ALA A 84 -17.19 5.94 5.13
CA ALA A 84 -16.19 5.93 4.07
C ALA A 84 -14.97 5.06 4.42
N LEU A 85 -14.48 5.14 5.66
CA LEU A 85 -13.39 4.30 6.15
C LEU A 85 -13.75 2.81 6.17
N HIS A 86 -14.96 2.49 6.64
CA HIS A 86 -15.47 1.13 6.62
C HIS A 86 -15.48 0.54 5.20
N ASP A 87 -16.00 1.29 4.22
CA ASP A 87 -16.06 0.83 2.83
C ASP A 87 -14.68 0.64 2.22
N ILE A 88 -13.73 1.53 2.52
CA ILE A 88 -12.34 1.36 2.06
C ILE A 88 -11.71 0.11 2.67
N TYR A 89 -11.92 -0.12 3.97
CA TYR A 89 -11.39 -1.32 4.62
C TYR A 89 -11.96 -2.60 3.98
N ALA A 90 -13.26 -2.62 3.69
CA ALA A 90 -13.88 -3.74 2.98
C ALA A 90 -13.26 -3.97 1.59
N ILE A 91 -12.99 -2.91 0.83
CA ILE A 91 -12.29 -2.98 -0.46
C ILE A 91 -10.87 -3.54 -0.29
N MET A 92 -10.12 -3.08 0.73
CA MET A 92 -8.76 -3.57 0.99
C MET A 92 -8.76 -5.05 1.35
N VAL A 93 -9.68 -5.49 2.21
CA VAL A 93 -9.83 -6.92 2.57
C VAL A 93 -10.17 -7.75 1.33
N ALA A 94 -11.13 -7.31 0.51
CA ALA A 94 -11.48 -8.00 -0.73
C ALA A 94 -10.27 -8.12 -1.68
N PHE A 95 -9.50 -7.04 -1.84
CA PHE A 95 -8.29 -7.04 -2.66
C PHE A 95 -7.23 -8.03 -2.11
N THR A 96 -7.02 -8.07 -0.80
CA THR A 96 -6.09 -9.03 -0.17
C THR A 96 -6.54 -10.47 -0.40
N VAL A 97 -7.82 -10.78 -0.24
CA VAL A 97 -8.36 -12.12 -0.50
C VAL A 97 -8.14 -12.52 -1.97
N VAL A 98 -8.42 -11.62 -2.92
CA VAL A 98 -8.20 -11.86 -4.35
C VAL A 98 -6.72 -12.13 -4.64
N LEU A 99 -5.81 -11.34 -4.08
CA LEU A 99 -4.36 -11.57 -4.24
C LEU A 99 -3.94 -12.92 -3.67
N LEU A 100 -4.49 -13.33 -2.53
CA LEU A 100 -4.17 -14.59 -1.88
C LEU A 100 -4.62 -15.76 -2.77
N VAL A 101 -5.83 -15.69 -3.32
CA VAL A 101 -6.33 -16.67 -4.30
C VAL A 101 -5.42 -16.73 -5.53
N LEU A 102 -5.00 -15.59 -6.08
CA LEU A 102 -4.10 -15.55 -7.24
C LEU A 102 -2.74 -16.22 -6.94
N ILE A 103 -2.18 -16.02 -5.76
CA ILE A 103 -0.92 -16.66 -5.34
C ILE A 103 -1.09 -18.18 -5.25
N ILE A 104 -2.23 -18.65 -4.72
CA ILE A 104 -2.55 -20.08 -4.64
C ILE A 104 -2.72 -20.69 -6.04
N VAL A 105 -3.42 -20.00 -6.94
CA VAL A 105 -3.73 -20.49 -8.30
C VAL A 105 -2.51 -20.45 -9.22
N PHE A 106 -1.64 -19.45 -9.05
CA PHE A 106 -0.41 -19.29 -9.84
C PHE A 106 0.84 -19.45 -8.97
N PRO A 107 1.17 -20.68 -8.52
CA PRO A 107 2.39 -20.92 -7.79
C PRO A 107 3.58 -20.71 -8.73
N PHE A 108 4.37 -19.66 -8.49
CA PHE A 108 5.62 -19.37 -9.21
C PHE A 108 6.64 -20.50 -8.97
N HIS A 109 6.64 -21.53 -9.82
CA HIS A 109 7.61 -22.64 -9.82
C HIS A 109 8.88 -22.28 -10.63
N GLY A 110 9.49 -21.13 -10.34
CA GLY A 110 10.72 -20.69 -10.97
C GLY A 110 11.94 -20.89 -10.07
N THR A 111 12.27 -22.12 -9.69
CA THR A 111 13.55 -22.38 -9.00
C THR A 111 14.67 -22.48 -10.03
N GLN A 112 15.19 -21.34 -10.51
CA GLN A 112 16.53 -21.37 -11.08
C GLN A 112 17.52 -21.64 -9.94
N LYS A 113 18.46 -22.57 -10.18
CA LYS A 113 19.55 -22.92 -9.26
C LYS A 113 20.24 -21.63 -8.82
N ARG A 114 20.01 -21.22 -7.58
CA ARG A 114 20.66 -20.06 -6.98
C ARG A 114 22.15 -20.39 -6.86
N ILE A 115 22.99 -19.63 -7.56
CA ILE A 115 24.41 -19.56 -7.20
C ILE A 115 24.42 -18.78 -5.89
N ILE A 116 24.56 -19.51 -4.78
CA ILE A 116 24.62 -18.91 -3.44
C ILE A 116 25.95 -18.17 -3.38
N PHE A 117 25.91 -16.84 -3.45
CA PHE A 117 27.08 -16.01 -3.19
C PHE A 117 27.53 -16.26 -1.75
N ASN A 118 28.69 -16.88 -1.59
CA ASN A 118 29.22 -17.28 -0.30
C ASN A 118 29.84 -16.07 0.41
N TRP A 119 29.05 -15.39 1.25
CA TRP A 119 29.51 -14.26 2.07
C TRP A 119 30.55 -14.64 3.12
N GLN A 120 30.72 -15.93 3.41
CA GLN A 120 31.77 -16.42 4.31
C GLN A 120 33.15 -16.46 3.64
N ASP A 121 33.23 -16.27 2.31
CA ASP A 121 34.53 -16.15 1.65
C ASP A 121 35.12 -14.76 1.91
N PRO A 122 36.24 -14.65 2.64
CA PRO A 122 36.81 -13.39 3.11
C PRO A 122 37.36 -12.50 1.99
N PHE A 123 37.46 -13.03 0.77
CA PHE A 123 37.88 -12.28 -0.42
C PHE A 123 36.72 -11.46 -0.99
N HIS A 124 35.57 -12.09 -1.18
CA HIS A 124 34.38 -11.45 -1.75
C HIS A 124 33.67 -10.51 -0.76
N SER A 125 33.83 -10.74 0.56
CA SER A 125 33.29 -9.84 1.58
C SER A 125 33.99 -8.48 1.61
N LYS A 126 35.29 -8.42 1.25
CA LYS A 126 36.06 -7.18 1.19
C LYS A 126 35.70 -6.33 -0.03
N GLU A 127 35.50 -6.98 -1.19
CA GLU A 127 35.04 -6.31 -2.40
C GLU A 127 33.62 -5.75 -2.23
N ALA A 128 32.72 -6.52 -1.60
CA ALA A 128 31.39 -6.04 -1.25
C ALA A 128 31.41 -4.88 -0.24
N ALA A 129 32.27 -4.93 0.78
CA ALA A 129 32.41 -3.84 1.75
C ALA A 129 33.01 -2.56 1.12
N GLN A 130 33.95 -2.69 0.19
CA GLN A 130 34.53 -1.55 -0.56
C GLN A 130 33.51 -0.89 -1.49
N SER A 131 32.59 -1.66 -2.09
CA SER A 131 31.51 -1.09 -2.92
C SER A 131 30.50 -0.24 -2.15
N ILE A 132 30.49 -0.32 -0.82
CA ILE A 132 29.61 0.45 0.07
C ILE A 132 30.31 1.71 0.60
N THR A 133 31.65 1.74 0.58
CA THR A 133 32.46 2.83 1.15
C THR A 133 32.95 3.87 0.12
N ILE A 134 32.55 3.74 -1.15
CA ILE A 134 32.73 4.75 -2.21
C ILE A 134 31.35 5.35 -2.53
#